data_AF-A0A0E0AQR7-F1
#
_entry.id   AF-A0A0E0AQR7-F1
#
_cell.length_a   1.000
_cell.length_b   1.000
_cell.length_c   1.000
_cell.angle_alpha   90.00
_cell.angle_beta   90.00
_cell.angle_gamma   90.00
#
_symmetry.space_group_name_H-M   'P 1'
#
loop_
_entity.id
_entity.type
_entity.pdbx_description
1 polymer ?
#
loop_
_entity_poly.entity_id
_entity_poly.type
_entity_poly.pdbx_seq_one_letter_code
_entity_poly.pdbx_strand_id
1 'polypeptide(L)'
;MPCCSPLAWHAIEEELCRDYNITSGFIVSQVLVDSTAEKLGIRRGDVIDFQDIDCSTLSQLEHHLLSLGWGYLKGMHLTADLKVEVHNLFDSYRESITFPVQFTDASKQLVVS
;
A
#
# COMPACT_ATOMS: atom_id res chain seq x y z
N MET A 1 14.64 16.54 12.91
CA MET A 1 14.19 15.29 12.26
C MET A 1 14.47 14.16 13.23
N PRO A 2 13.47 13.51 13.85
CA PRO A 2 13.75 12.39 14.71
C PRO A 2 13.95 11.15 13.83
N CYS A 3 15.14 10.57 13.98
CA CYS A 3 15.50 9.28 13.41
C CYS A 3 14.60 8.21 14.07
N CYS A 4 13.82 7.47 13.29
CA CYS A 4 13.19 6.25 13.79
C CYS A 4 14.30 5.25 14.12
N SER A 5 14.44 4.93 15.40
CA SER A 5 15.31 3.84 15.85
C SER A 5 14.69 2.50 15.41
N PRO A 6 15.48 1.53 14.92
CA PRO A 6 14.98 0.21 14.51
C PRO A 6 14.23 -0.56 15.60
N LEU A 7 14.40 -0.16 16.87
CA LEU A 7 13.74 -0.75 18.03
C LEU A 7 12.25 -0.36 18.14
N ALA A 8 11.88 0.83 17.66
CA ALA A 8 10.48 1.28 17.70
C ALA A 8 9.60 0.51 16.70
N TRP A 9 10.18 0.05 15.59
CA TRP A 9 9.45 -0.77 14.60
C TRP A 9 9.17 -2.18 15.13
N HIS A 10 10.15 -2.86 15.74
CA HIS A 10 9.95 -4.21 16.29
C HIS A 10 8.90 -4.26 17.41
N ALA A 11 8.82 -3.24 18.27
CA ALA A 11 7.82 -3.20 19.32
C ALA A 11 6.39 -3.08 18.77
N ILE A 12 6.21 -2.30 17.70
CA ILE A 12 4.91 -2.14 17.02
C ILE A 12 4.50 -3.45 16.34
N GLU A 13 5.44 -4.17 15.73
CA GLU A 13 5.17 -5.46 15.09
C GLU A 13 4.74 -6.54 16.12
N GLU A 14 5.40 -6.60 17.29
CA GLU A 14 5.00 -7.49 18.38
C GLU A 14 3.61 -7.16 18.94
N GLU A 15 3.28 -5.87 19.12
CA GLU A 15 1.96 -5.42 19.58
C GLU A 15 0.86 -5.74 18.55
N LEU A 16 1.11 -5.49 17.27
CA LEU A 16 0.17 -5.81 16.18
C LEU A 16 -0.13 -7.30 16.09
N CYS A 17 0.90 -8.14 16.23
CA CYS A 17 0.75 -9.59 16.24
C CYS A 17 -0.03 -10.06 17.48
N ARG A 18 0.31 -9.53 18.66
CA ARG A 18 -0.30 -9.93 19.94
C ARG A 18 -1.77 -9.53 20.05
N ASP A 19 -2.08 -8.27 19.72
CA ASP A 19 -3.37 -7.68 20.05
C ASP A 19 -4.36 -7.77 18.88
N TYR A 20 -3.86 -7.84 17.63
CA TYR A 20 -4.68 -7.81 16.42
C TYR A 20 -4.47 -9.02 15.49
N ASN A 21 -3.57 -9.95 15.82
CA ASN A 21 -3.22 -11.12 15.00
C ASN A 21 -2.81 -10.74 13.56
N ILE A 22 -2.04 -9.65 13.46
CA ILE A 22 -1.48 -9.15 12.20
C ILE A 22 0.00 -9.53 12.16
N THR A 23 0.36 -10.36 11.18
CA THR A 23 1.71 -10.94 11.04
C THR A 23 2.50 -10.37 9.87
N SER A 24 1.87 -9.53 9.05
CA SER A 24 2.40 -8.98 7.80
C SER A 24 1.66 -7.70 7.44
N GLY A 25 2.27 -6.92 6.54
CA GLY A 25 1.67 -5.73 5.96
C GLY A 25 2.38 -4.42 6.32
N PHE A 26 1.82 -3.33 5.83
CA PHE A 26 2.39 -1.98 5.94
C PHE A 26 1.42 -1.05 6.64
N ILE A 27 1.90 -0.33 7.65
CA ILE A 27 1.10 0.68 8.37
C ILE A 27 0.96 1.93 7.50
N VAL A 28 -0.27 2.39 7.29
CA VAL A 28 -0.58 3.61 6.55
C VAL A 28 -0.25 4.84 7.38
N SER A 29 0.84 5.51 7.03
CA SER A 29 1.25 6.74 7.71
C SER A 29 0.45 7.98 7.28
N GLN A 30 -0.02 8.01 6.03
CA GLN A 30 -0.75 9.12 5.44
C GLN A 30 -1.68 8.64 4.32
N VAL A 31 -2.83 9.30 4.18
CA VAL A 31 -3.73 9.18 3.02
C VAL A 31 -3.95 10.57 2.44
N LEU A 32 -3.83 10.72 1.13
CA LEU A 32 -4.08 11.99 0.43
C LEU A 32 -5.58 12.20 0.21
N VAL A 33 -6.03 13.44 0.34
CA VAL A 33 -7.43 13.83 0.04
C VAL A 33 -7.73 13.59 -1.44
N ASP A 34 -8.94 13.12 -1.73
CA ASP A 34 -9.46 12.74 -3.05
C ASP A 34 -8.71 11.61 -3.75
N SER A 35 -7.79 10.93 -3.05
CA SER A 35 -7.06 9.79 -3.58
C SER A 35 -7.93 8.54 -3.72
N THR A 36 -7.49 7.61 -4.55
CA THR A 36 -8.10 6.27 -4.65
C THR A 36 -8.16 5.58 -3.28
N ALA A 37 -7.09 5.69 -2.48
CA ALA A 37 -7.04 5.13 -1.14
C ALA A 37 -8.14 5.70 -0.22
N GLU A 38 -8.34 7.03 -0.23
CA GLU A 38 -9.40 7.66 0.58
C GLU A 38 -10.80 7.20 0.15
N LYS A 39 -11.04 7.16 -1.17
CA LYS A 39 -12.31 6.72 -1.77
C LYS A 39 -12.63 5.26 -1.48
N LEU A 40 -11.60 4.42 -1.36
CA LEU A 40 -11.71 3.02 -0.96
C LEU A 40 -11.81 2.81 0.55
N GLY A 41 -11.89 3.89 1.34
CA GLY A 41 -12.07 3.79 2.79
C GLY A 41 -10.79 3.62 3.59
N ILE A 42 -9.62 3.56 2.95
CA ILE A 42 -8.32 3.46 3.65
C ILE A 42 -8.05 4.75 4.43
N ARG A 43 -7.58 4.61 5.66
CA ARG A 43 -7.27 5.71 6.59
C ARG A 43 -5.87 5.56 7.18
N ARG A 44 -5.36 6.67 7.72
CA ARG A 44 -4.12 6.67 8.50
C ARG A 44 -4.27 5.74 9.71
N GLY A 45 -3.30 4.87 9.91
CA GLY A 45 -3.27 3.89 10.99
C GLY A 45 -3.80 2.52 10.60
N ASP A 46 -4.44 2.38 9.43
CA ASP A 46 -4.76 1.05 8.89
C ASP A 46 -3.48 0.27 8.57
N VAL A 47 -3.57 -1.06 8.61
CA VAL A 47 -2.53 -1.96 8.09
C VAL A 47 -3.01 -2.53 6.75
N ILE A 48 -2.15 -2.48 5.74
CA ILE A 48 -2.39 -2.97 4.38
C ILE A 48 -1.54 -4.20 4.13
N ASP A 49 -2.15 -5.32 3.79
CA ASP A 49 -1.46 -6.54 3.35
C ASP A 49 -1.80 -6.89 1.91
N PHE A 50 -0.80 -7.20 1.08
CA PHE A 50 -0.99 -7.46 -0.35
C PHE A 50 -1.19 -8.95 -0.58
N GLN A 51 -2.42 -9.38 -0.89
CA GLN A 51 -2.77 -10.81 -0.93
C GLN A 51 -2.15 -11.55 -2.13
N ASP A 52 -2.02 -10.88 -3.27
CA ASP A 52 -1.52 -11.49 -4.52
C ASP A 52 -0.01 -11.27 -4.72
N ILE A 53 0.68 -10.70 -3.73
CA ILE A 53 2.12 -10.43 -3.81
C ILE A 53 2.80 -10.98 -2.56
N ASP A 54 3.69 -11.96 -2.73
CA ASP A 54 4.57 -12.45 -1.66
C ASP A 54 5.60 -11.36 -1.31
N CYS A 55 5.14 -10.33 -0.60
CA CYS A 55 5.92 -9.17 -0.18
C CYS A 55 5.91 -9.07 1.35
N SER A 56 6.95 -9.61 1.97
CA SER A 56 7.22 -9.38 3.39
C SER A 56 8.05 -8.11 3.63
N THR A 57 8.57 -7.48 2.56
CA THR A 57 9.41 -6.29 2.65
C THR A 57 9.00 -5.21 1.66
N LEU A 58 9.26 -3.95 2.01
CA LEU A 58 9.01 -2.80 1.12
C LEU A 58 9.74 -2.95 -0.22
N SER A 59 10.96 -3.48 -0.22
CA SER A 59 11.76 -3.69 -1.43
C SER A 59 11.10 -4.64 -2.43
N GLN A 60 10.45 -5.71 -1.94
CA GLN A 60 9.70 -6.62 -2.82
C GLN A 60 8.48 -5.95 -3.43
N LEU A 61 7.77 -5.13 -2.64
CA LEU A 61 6.63 -4.36 -3.13
C LEU A 61 7.07 -3.36 -4.20
N GLU A 62 8.14 -2.61 -3.95
CA GLU A 62 8.73 -1.67 -4.92
C GLU A 62 9.14 -2.40 -6.21
N HIS A 63 9.78 -3.56 -6.10
CA HIS A 63 10.17 -4.36 -7.26
C HIS A 63 8.95 -4.84 -8.06
N HIS A 64 7.88 -5.24 -7.40
CA HIS A 64 6.62 -5.62 -8.05
C HIS A 64 6.00 -4.44 -8.81
N LEU A 65 5.89 -3.27 -8.16
CA LEU A 65 5.37 -2.05 -8.80
C LEU A 65 6.22 -1.62 -10.00
N LEU A 66 7.55 -1.75 -9.91
CA LEU A 66 8.46 -1.48 -11.02
C LEU A 66 8.25 -2.47 -12.19
N SER A 67 8.03 -3.74 -11.90
CA SER A 67 7.73 -4.77 -12.91
C SER A 67 6.43 -4.45 -13.67
N LEU A 68 5.38 -4.05 -12.94
CA LEU A 68 4.12 -3.59 -13.52
C LEU A 68 4.32 -2.35 -14.41
N GLY A 69 5.05 -1.35 -13.91
CA GLY A 69 5.38 -0.14 -14.68
C GLY A 69 6.20 -0.43 -15.94
N TRP A 70 7.11 -1.40 -15.89
CA TRP A 70 7.86 -1.85 -17.06
C TRP A 70 6.95 -2.56 -18.08
N GLY A 71 5.99 -3.34 -17.62
CA GLY A 71 4.93 -3.90 -18.47
C GLY A 71 4.13 -2.82 -19.19
N TYR A 72 3.75 -1.76 -18.45
CA TYR A 72 3.09 -0.59 -19.02
C TYR A 72 3.93 0.08 -20.13
N LEU A 73 5.24 0.29 -19.89
CA LEU A 73 6.14 0.87 -20.90
C LEU A 73 6.25 0.02 -22.18
N LYS A 74 5.98 -1.29 -22.09
CA LYS A 74 5.94 -2.20 -23.23
C LYS A 74 4.58 -2.24 -23.95
N GLY A 75 3.61 -1.44 -23.53
CA GLY A 75 2.27 -1.38 -24.11
C GLY A 75 1.29 -2.43 -23.57
N MET A 76 1.57 -3.01 -22.39
CA MET A 76 0.60 -3.83 -21.67
C MET A 76 -0.49 -2.93 -21.02
N HIS A 77 -1.57 -3.53 -20.52
CA HIS A 77 -2.71 -2.81 -19.93
C HIS A 77 -2.31 -1.70 -18.94
N LEU A 78 -3.02 -0.58 -19.02
CA LEU A 78 -2.80 0.67 -18.25
C LEU A 78 -3.05 0.55 -16.73
N THR A 79 -3.85 -0.45 -16.35
CA THR A 79 -4.35 -0.65 -14.99
C THR A 79 -3.97 -2.04 -14.50
N ALA A 80 -3.42 -2.10 -13.29
CA ALA A 80 -3.20 -3.32 -12.55
C ALA A 80 -4.04 -3.28 -11.27
N ASP A 81 -4.85 -4.31 -11.05
CA ASP A 81 -5.68 -4.43 -9.86
C ASP A 81 -4.90 -5.21 -8.80
N LEU A 82 -4.55 -4.55 -7.69
CA LEU A 82 -3.90 -5.18 -6.55
C LEU A 82 -4.95 -5.57 -5.52
N LYS A 83 -4.99 -6.83 -5.12
CA LYS A 83 -5.80 -7.22 -3.96
C LYS A 83 -5.07 -6.88 -2.68
N VAL A 84 -5.79 -6.15 -1.83
CA VAL A 84 -5.28 -5.65 -0.57
C VAL A 84 -6.24 -6.06 0.52
N GLU A 85 -5.72 -6.61 1.61
CA GLU A 85 -6.44 -6.70 2.86
C GLU A 85 -6.15 -5.47 3.71
N VAL A 86 -7.21 -4.77 4.10
CA VAL A 86 -7.13 -3.60 4.96
C VAL A 86 -7.59 -4.01 6.35
N HIS A 87 -6.76 -3.73 7.35
CA HIS A 87 -7.02 -3.99 8.74
C HIS A 87 -7.19 -2.67 9.47
N ASN A 88 -8.41 -2.40 9.92
CA ASN A 88 -8.68 -1.27 10.79
C ASN A 88 -8.43 -1.70 12.25
N LEU A 89 -7.41 -1.10 12.87
CA LEU A 89 -7.01 -1.44 14.24
C LEU A 89 -8.02 -0.95 15.29
N PHE A 90 -8.82 0.09 15.00
CA PHE A 90 -9.78 0.62 15.97
C PHE A 90 -11.00 -0.28 16.14
N ASP A 91 -11.53 -0.79 15.03
CA ASP A 91 -12.77 -1.58 15.03
C ASP A 91 -12.52 -3.08 14.83
N SER A 92 -11.24 -3.51 14.77
CA SER A 92 -10.81 -4.89 14.48
C SER A 92 -11.41 -5.46 13.17
N TYR A 93 -11.77 -4.57 12.25
CA TYR A 93 -12.42 -4.90 10.99
C TYR A 93 -11.36 -5.21 9.93
N ARG A 94 -11.59 -6.28 9.15
CA ARG A 94 -10.75 -6.68 8.00
C ARG A 94 -11.60 -6.69 6.75
N GLU A 95 -11.13 -6.03 5.71
CA GLU A 95 -11.79 -5.99 4.40
C GLU A 95 -10.80 -6.26 3.29
N SER A 96 -11.18 -7.14 2.36
CA SER A 96 -10.43 -7.34 1.12
C SER A 96 -10.97 -6.37 0.07
N ILE A 97 -10.11 -5.49 -0.42
CA ILE A 97 -10.42 -4.50 -1.45
C ILE A 97 -9.57 -4.73 -2.69
N THR A 98 -10.09 -4.30 -3.83
CA THR A 98 -9.31 -4.17 -5.05
C THR A 98 -8.79 -2.74 -5.17
N PHE A 99 -7.47 -2.59 -5.14
CA PHE A 99 -6.79 -1.33 -5.27
C PHE A 99 -6.29 -1.16 -6.72
N PRO A 100 -6.93 -0.31 -7.55
CA PRO A 100 -6.51 -0.11 -8.92
C PRO A 100 -5.26 0.78 -8.97
N VAL A 101 -4.17 0.25 -9.52
CA VAL A 101 -2.93 0.97 -9.80
C VAL A 101 -2.95 1.43 -11.25
N GLN A 102 -2.79 2.73 -11.45
CA GLN A 102 -2.71 3.35 -12.76
C GLN A 102 -1.30 3.89 -12.99
N PHE A 103 -0.72 3.54 -14.13
CA PHE A 103 0.53 4.14 -14.59
C PHE A 103 0.22 5.25 -15.58
N THR A 104 0.74 6.45 -15.31
CA THR A 104 0.60 7.61 -16.18
C THR A 104 1.96 8.08 -16.67
N ASP A 105 1.99 8.50 -17.94
CA ASP A 105 3.17 9.15 -18.52
C ASP A 105 3.22 10.61 -18.08
N ALA A 106 4.20 10.95 -17.25
CA ALA A 106 4.39 12.30 -16.74
C ALA A 106 4.64 13.33 -17.86
N SER A 107 5.15 12.93 -19.03
CA SER A 107 5.32 13.83 -20.17
C SER A 107 3.97 14.29 -20.76
N LYS A 108 2.91 13.51 -20.57
CA LYS A 108 1.55 13.82 -21.03
C LYS A 108 0.78 14.71 -20.06
N GLN A 109 1.29 14.93 -18.85
CA GLN A 109 0.67 15.83 -17.86
C GLN A 109 0.97 17.32 -18.11
N LEU A 110 1.82 17.66 -19.08
CA LEU A 110 2.18 19.05 -19.43
C LEU A 110 1.23 19.73 -20.43
N VAL A 111 0.07 19.15 -20.74
CA VAL A 111 -0.92 19.77 -21.65
C VAL A 111 -2.11 20.31 -20.85
N VAL A 112 -1.86 21.27 -19.96
CA VAL A 112 -2.84 22.33 -19.61
C VAL A 112 -2.05 23.60 -19.32
N SER A 113 -2.06 24.53 -20.28
CA SER A 113 -1.63 25.93 -20.15
C SER A 113 -2.81 26.83 -20.41
#